data_AF-A0A7S0VVU0-F1
#
_entry.id   AF-A0A7S0VVU0-F1
#
_cell.length_a   1.000
_cell.length_b   1.000
_cell.length_c   1.000
_cell.angle_alpha   90.00
_cell.angle_beta   90.00
_cell.angle_gamma   90.00
#
_symmetry.space_group_name_H-M   'P 1'
#
loop_
_entity.id
_entity.type
_entity.pdbx_description
1 polymer ?
#
loop_
_entity_poly.entity_id
_entity_poly.type
_entity_poly.pdbx_seq_one_letter_code
_entity_poly.pdbx_strand_id
1 'polypeptide(L)'
;DIDMAKHIIYDSKVEDKAGGNVMGSLLVHTKLWENGGVDELLEPLLAAGIVVYAGPRARAMFKSATSSMPPARNMHTEYRFNACAVEVVENVEGAIEHIREFGSGHTDVIITEDQQTSAKFLKQCGSSCVFHNCSSRFSHGYCFGLGAEGG
;
A
#
# COMPACT_ATOMS: atom_id res chain seq x y z
N ASP A 1 -1.06 -13.13 6.69
CA ASP A 1 -2.12 -12.95 7.70
C ASP A 1 -3.00 -11.76 7.30
N ILE A 2 -4.33 -11.92 7.25
CA ILE A 2 -5.25 -10.85 6.79
C ILE A 2 -5.46 -9.79 7.88
N ASP A 3 -5.51 -10.18 9.15
CA ASP A 3 -5.74 -9.26 10.27
C ASP A 3 -4.55 -8.35 10.49
N MET A 4 -3.34 -8.89 10.40
CA MET A 4 -2.10 -8.09 10.38
C MET A 4 -2.10 -7.11 9.21
N ALA A 5 -2.50 -7.56 8.01
CA ALA A 5 -2.55 -6.69 6.84
C ALA A 5 -3.53 -5.52 7.04
N LYS A 6 -4.73 -5.81 7.57
CA LYS A 6 -5.74 -4.78 7.90
C LYS A 6 -5.18 -3.74 8.87
N HIS A 7 -4.53 -4.18 9.94
CA HIS A 7 -3.97 -3.28 10.94
C HIS A 7 -2.88 -2.37 10.35
N ILE A 8 -1.93 -2.95 9.61
CA ILE A 8 -0.82 -2.20 8.99
C ILE A 8 -1.34 -1.21 7.95
N ILE A 9 -2.27 -1.63 7.09
CA ILE A 9 -2.85 -0.78 6.03
C ILE A 9 -3.64 0.38 6.66
N TYR A 10 -4.44 0.09 7.69
CA TYR A 10 -5.21 1.12 8.38
C TYR A 10 -4.30 2.15 9.04
N ASP A 11 -3.28 1.71 9.79
CA ASP A 11 -2.33 2.64 10.41
C ASP A 11 -1.55 3.44 9.35
N SER A 12 -1.11 2.80 8.26
CA SER A 12 -0.37 3.46 7.18
C SER A 12 -1.19 4.52 6.44
N LYS A 13 -2.54 4.49 6.52
CA LYS A 13 -3.41 5.39 5.75
C LYS A 13 -4.26 6.34 6.59
N VAL A 14 -4.80 5.87 7.71
CA VAL A 14 -5.91 6.52 8.42
C VAL A 14 -5.46 7.24 9.69
N GLU A 15 -4.57 6.62 10.46
CA GLU A 15 -4.20 7.10 11.81
C GLU A 15 -3.43 8.42 11.82
N ASP A 16 -2.73 8.78 10.73
CA ASP A 16 -2.07 10.08 10.59
C ASP A 16 -2.11 10.59 9.16
N LYS A 17 -3.26 11.16 8.81
CA LYS A 17 -3.54 11.68 7.46
C LYS A 17 -2.64 12.86 7.04
N ALA A 18 -1.84 13.42 7.95
CA ALA A 18 -1.03 14.63 7.71
C ALA A 18 0.47 14.35 7.55
N GLY A 19 0.96 13.16 7.92
CA GLY A 19 2.36 12.78 7.77
C GLY A 19 2.80 12.61 6.31
N GLY A 20 4.08 12.86 6.02
CA GLY A 20 4.68 12.64 4.70
C GLY A 20 4.74 11.18 4.25
N ASN A 21 4.44 10.23 5.15
CA ASN A 21 4.60 8.78 4.97
C ASN A 21 3.27 8.03 4.79
N VAL A 22 2.20 8.77 4.52
CA VAL A 22 0.86 8.20 4.31
C VAL A 22 0.85 7.34 3.04
N MET A 23 0.28 6.15 3.13
CA MET A 23 0.13 5.25 1.99
C MET A 23 -0.64 5.92 0.84
N GLY A 24 0.01 6.07 -0.32
CA GLY A 24 -0.60 6.62 -1.53
C GLY A 24 -1.25 5.55 -2.42
N SER A 25 -0.66 4.35 -2.45
CA SER A 25 -1.09 3.23 -3.29
C SER A 25 -0.99 1.91 -2.53
N LEU A 26 -1.97 1.03 -2.72
CA LEU A 26 -2.02 -0.33 -2.19
C LEU A 26 -1.88 -1.34 -3.35
N LEU A 27 -0.81 -2.14 -3.34
CA LEU A 27 -0.62 -3.21 -4.31
C LEU A 27 -1.08 -4.54 -3.71
N VAL A 28 -1.95 -5.24 -4.42
CA VAL A 28 -2.57 -6.50 -3.96
C VAL A 28 -2.23 -7.64 -4.90
N HIS A 29 -1.83 -8.77 -4.34
CA HIS A 29 -1.53 -9.96 -5.13
C HIS A 29 -2.81 -10.53 -5.78
N THR A 30 -2.75 -10.93 -7.05
CA THR A 30 -3.90 -11.42 -7.85
C THR A 30 -4.74 -12.48 -7.13
N LYS A 31 -4.09 -13.47 -6.50
CA LYS A 31 -4.76 -14.51 -5.71
C LYS A 31 -5.62 -13.97 -4.55
N LEU A 32 -5.18 -12.89 -3.88
CA LEU A 32 -5.94 -12.26 -2.79
C LEU A 32 -7.12 -11.43 -3.33
N TRP A 33 -6.98 -10.91 -4.56
CA TRP A 33 -8.09 -10.28 -5.25
C TRP A 33 -9.14 -11.32 -5.65
N GLU A 34 -8.70 -12.42 -6.27
CA GLU A 34 -9.58 -13.47 -6.79
C GLU A 34 -10.36 -14.22 -5.71
N ASN A 35 -9.79 -14.37 -4.52
CA ASN A 35 -10.45 -15.02 -3.38
C ASN A 35 -11.33 -14.09 -2.55
N GLY A 36 -11.44 -12.80 -2.91
CA GLY A 36 -12.26 -11.81 -2.22
C GLY A 36 -11.63 -11.18 -0.97
N GLY A 37 -10.43 -11.61 -0.56
CA GLY A 37 -9.77 -11.07 0.63
C GLY A 37 -9.44 -9.58 0.54
N VAL A 38 -9.39 -9.02 -0.67
CA VAL A 38 -9.25 -7.57 -0.86
C VAL A 38 -10.41 -6.76 -0.25
N ASP A 39 -11.63 -7.30 -0.24
CA ASP A 39 -12.79 -6.60 0.33
C ASP A 39 -12.59 -6.36 1.83
N GLU A 40 -12.01 -7.34 2.54
CA GLU A 40 -11.68 -7.24 3.97
C GLU A 40 -10.60 -6.21 4.28
N LEU A 41 -9.70 -5.93 3.32
CA LEU A 41 -8.67 -4.91 3.45
C LEU A 41 -9.23 -3.51 3.18
N LEU A 42 -10.17 -3.39 2.23
CA LEU A 42 -10.71 -2.11 1.80
C LEU A 42 -11.85 -1.63 2.68
N GLU A 43 -12.65 -2.53 3.26
CA GLU A 43 -13.80 -2.18 4.10
C GLU A 43 -13.45 -1.19 5.23
N PRO A 44 -12.37 -1.38 6.03
CA PRO A 44 -11.99 -0.41 7.06
C PRO A 44 -11.59 0.96 6.51
N LEU A 45 -10.96 0.99 5.33
CA LEU A 45 -10.56 2.25 4.67
C LEU A 45 -11.80 3.02 4.19
N LEU A 46 -12.73 2.33 3.55
CA LEU A 46 -13.99 2.90 3.07
C LEU A 46 -14.83 3.42 4.25
N ALA A 47 -14.92 2.65 5.34
CA ALA A 47 -15.59 3.05 6.57
C ALA A 47 -14.94 4.29 7.22
N ALA A 48 -13.62 4.47 7.08
CA ALA A 48 -12.89 5.66 7.52
C ALA A 48 -12.99 6.86 6.55
N GLY A 49 -13.81 6.76 5.50
CA GLY A 49 -14.04 7.80 4.51
C GLY A 49 -12.90 7.96 3.50
N ILE A 50 -12.04 6.95 3.34
CA ILE A 50 -10.99 6.95 2.31
C ILE A 50 -11.62 6.62 0.95
N VAL A 51 -11.37 7.47 -0.04
CA VAL A 51 -11.71 7.20 -1.43
C VAL A 51 -10.63 6.31 -2.04
N VAL A 52 -11.01 5.09 -2.41
CA VAL A 52 -10.09 4.15 -3.06
C VAL A 52 -10.28 4.20 -4.57
N TYR A 53 -9.23 4.58 -5.29
CA TYR A 53 -9.19 4.67 -6.74
C TYR A 53 -8.66 3.39 -7.36
N ALA A 54 -9.35 2.85 -8.36
CA ALA A 54 -8.98 1.60 -9.01
C ALA A 54 -7.96 1.81 -10.12
N GLY A 55 -6.80 1.16 -10.03
CA GLY A 55 -5.84 1.04 -11.11
C GLY A 55 -6.37 0.20 -12.29
N PRO A 56 -5.72 0.27 -13.46
CA PRO A 56 -6.13 -0.47 -14.65
C PRO A 56 -6.44 -1.96 -14.43
N ARG A 57 -5.59 -2.72 -13.73
CA ARG A 57 -5.83 -4.17 -13.54
C ARG A 57 -6.91 -4.43 -12.49
N ALA A 58 -6.86 -3.73 -11.37
CA ALA A 58 -7.91 -3.75 -10.36
C ALA A 58 -9.29 -3.49 -10.99
N ARG A 59 -9.38 -2.51 -11.89
CA ARG A 59 -10.62 -2.16 -12.59
C ARG A 59 -11.10 -3.25 -13.55
N ALA A 60 -10.18 -3.89 -14.26
CA ALA A 60 -10.52 -4.99 -15.16
C ALA A 60 -11.01 -6.24 -14.40
N MET A 61 -10.61 -6.39 -13.13
CA MET A 61 -10.92 -7.56 -12.31
C MET A 61 -12.15 -7.40 -11.40
N PHE A 62 -12.94 -6.33 -11.55
CA PHE A 62 -14.15 -6.12 -10.76
C PHE A 62 -15.23 -7.18 -11.02
N LYS A 63 -15.68 -7.85 -9.95
CA LYS A 63 -16.81 -8.79 -9.99
C LYS A 63 -17.96 -8.49 -8.99
N SER A 64 -17.73 -7.73 -7.90
CA SER A 64 -18.76 -7.25 -6.93
C SER A 64 -18.14 -6.28 -5.89
N ALA A 65 -18.98 -5.60 -5.09
CA ALA A 65 -18.78 -4.65 -3.95
C ALA A 65 -17.80 -3.48 -4.15
N THR A 66 -16.65 -3.72 -4.74
CA THR A 66 -15.67 -2.74 -5.21
C THR A 66 -16.08 -2.04 -6.51
N SER A 67 -17.25 -2.37 -7.07
CA SER A 67 -17.79 -1.82 -8.33
C SER A 67 -18.05 -0.31 -8.32
N SER A 68 -17.92 0.35 -7.17
CA SER A 68 -18.10 1.80 -7.01
C SER A 68 -16.79 2.59 -6.92
N MET A 69 -15.62 1.94 -6.98
CA MET A 69 -14.35 2.66 -6.91
C MET A 69 -14.13 3.50 -8.19
N PRO A 70 -13.90 4.82 -8.07
CA PRO A 70 -13.56 5.64 -9.22
C PRO A 70 -12.24 5.18 -9.85
N PRO A 71 -12.06 5.32 -11.17
CA PRO A 71 -10.79 4.97 -11.78
C PRO A 71 -9.68 5.93 -11.36
N ALA A 72 -8.48 5.39 -11.09
CA ALA A 72 -7.28 6.19 -10.96
C ALA A 72 -6.99 6.89 -12.29
N ARG A 73 -6.67 8.19 -12.25
CA ARG A 73 -6.32 8.95 -13.46
C ARG A 73 -5.00 8.47 -14.07
N ASN A 74 -4.05 8.14 -13.20
CA ASN A 74 -2.78 7.49 -13.48
C ASN A 74 -2.25 6.89 -12.16
N MET A 75 -1.23 6.04 -12.24
CA MET A 75 -0.59 5.44 -11.06
C MET A 75 0.50 6.31 -10.43
N HIS A 76 0.95 7.38 -11.10
CA HIS A 76 1.89 8.37 -10.55
C HIS A 76 1.24 9.37 -9.57
N THR A 77 -0.08 9.30 -9.39
CA THR A 77 -0.79 10.26 -8.53
C THR A 77 -0.50 9.92 -7.07
N GLU A 78 0.18 10.82 -6.38
CA GLU A 78 0.39 10.71 -4.94
C GLU A 78 -0.88 11.13 -4.19
N TYR A 79 -1.73 10.15 -3.89
CA TYR A 79 -2.97 10.39 -3.15
C TYR A 79 -2.68 10.61 -1.66
N ARG A 80 -2.73 11.88 -1.25
CA ARG A 80 -2.60 12.29 0.16
C ARG A 80 -3.94 12.34 0.88
N PHE A 81 -3.91 12.38 2.22
CA PHE A 81 -5.09 12.53 3.06
C PHE A 81 -6.15 11.42 2.87
N ASN A 82 -7.32 11.75 2.31
CA ASN A 82 -8.52 10.92 2.28
C ASN A 82 -8.67 10.06 1.02
N ALA A 83 -7.58 9.77 0.30
CA ALA A 83 -7.65 8.96 -0.91
C ALA A 83 -6.43 8.06 -1.06
N CYS A 84 -6.56 6.89 -1.68
CA CYS A 84 -5.44 6.06 -2.14
C CYS A 84 -5.80 5.36 -3.45
N ALA A 85 -4.80 4.87 -4.19
CA ALA A 85 -5.03 3.94 -5.28
C ALA A 85 -4.95 2.48 -4.80
N VAL A 86 -5.61 1.57 -5.51
CA VAL A 86 -5.42 0.13 -5.38
C VAL A 86 -5.12 -0.46 -6.74
N GLU A 87 -4.12 -1.34 -6.82
CA GLU A 87 -3.73 -2.02 -8.06
C GLU A 87 -3.40 -3.49 -7.81
N VAL A 88 -3.61 -4.33 -8.83
CA VAL A 88 -3.35 -5.78 -8.76
C VAL A 88 -2.00 -6.13 -9.39
N VAL A 89 -1.21 -6.95 -8.70
CA VAL A 89 0.08 -7.48 -9.15
C VAL A 89 0.10 -9.01 -9.12
N GLU A 90 0.88 -9.65 -9.98
CA GLU A 90 0.91 -11.13 -10.09
C GLU A 90 1.84 -11.80 -9.08
N ASN A 91 2.87 -11.07 -8.65
CA ASN A 91 3.96 -11.55 -7.82
C ASN A 91 4.75 -10.36 -7.26
N VAL A 92 5.79 -10.65 -6.48
CA VAL A 92 6.63 -9.63 -5.84
C VAL A 92 7.47 -8.84 -6.85
N GLU A 93 7.86 -9.46 -7.96
CA GLU A 93 8.60 -8.81 -9.04
C GLU A 93 7.77 -7.71 -9.69
N GLY A 94 6.52 -8.01 -10.04
CA GLY A 94 5.59 -7.02 -10.57
C GLY A 94 5.29 -5.90 -9.58
N ALA A 95 5.27 -6.20 -8.26
CA ALA A 95 5.15 -5.17 -7.24
C ALA A 95 6.37 -4.23 -7.20
N ILE A 96 7.58 -4.79 -7.24
CA ILE A 96 8.83 -4.03 -7.26
C ILE A 96 8.92 -3.16 -8.53
N GLU A 97 8.57 -3.71 -9.69
CA GLU A 97 8.54 -2.97 -10.95
C GLU A 97 7.55 -1.81 -10.89
N HIS A 98 6.35 -2.05 -10.36
CA HIS A 98 5.34 -1.01 -10.17
C HIS A 98 5.85 0.11 -9.24
N ILE A 99 6.48 -0.24 -8.12
CA ILE A 99 7.03 0.75 -7.17
C ILE A 99 8.14 1.57 -7.83
N ARG A 100 9.02 0.94 -8.61
CA ARG A 100 10.10 1.65 -9.32
C ARG A 100 9.59 2.59 -10.40
N GLU A 101 8.49 2.24 -11.06
CA GLU A 101 7.90 3.05 -12.12
C GLU A 101 7.04 4.19 -11.56
N PHE A 102 6.19 3.91 -10.57
CA PHE A 102 5.14 4.83 -10.11
C PHE A 102 5.35 5.39 -8.70
N GLY A 103 6.19 4.76 -7.89
CA GLY A 103 6.46 5.17 -6.51
C GLY A 103 7.32 6.43 -6.41
N SER A 104 7.26 7.10 -5.26
CA SER A 104 8.10 8.26 -4.96
C SER A 104 9.53 7.89 -4.54
N GLY A 105 9.77 6.62 -4.23
CA GLY A 105 11.04 6.13 -3.68
C GLY A 105 11.28 6.49 -2.21
N HIS A 106 10.27 7.01 -1.50
CA HIS A 106 10.42 7.41 -0.10
C HIS A 106 10.30 6.23 0.86
N THR A 107 9.14 5.57 0.91
CA THR A 107 8.86 4.47 1.84
C THR A 107 7.93 3.47 1.22
N ASP A 108 8.31 2.20 1.28
CA ASP A 108 7.51 1.09 0.78
C ASP A 108 7.50 -0.08 1.75
N VAL A 109 6.39 -0.79 1.79
CA VAL A 109 6.14 -1.85 2.78
C VAL A 109 5.67 -3.11 2.06
N ILE A 110 6.21 -4.26 2.45
CA ILE A 110 5.65 -5.56 2.10
C ILE A 110 5.02 -6.25 3.31
N ILE A 111 3.85 -6.84 3.10
CA ILE A 111 3.13 -7.63 4.10
C ILE A 111 3.08 -9.07 3.60
N THR A 112 3.84 -9.97 4.23
CA THR A 112 3.92 -11.39 3.82
C THR A 112 4.48 -12.25 4.96
N GLU A 113 4.09 -13.53 4.99
CA GLU A 113 4.74 -14.56 5.85
C GLU A 113 5.88 -15.29 5.12
N ASP A 114 5.97 -15.14 3.79
CA ASP A 114 6.98 -15.80 2.99
C ASP A 114 8.32 -15.06 3.10
N GLN A 115 9.29 -15.70 3.76
CA GLN A 115 10.60 -15.09 4.02
C GLN A 115 11.43 -14.84 2.75
N GLN A 116 11.28 -15.66 1.71
CA GLN A 116 12.01 -15.47 0.46
C GLN A 116 11.50 -14.23 -0.28
N THR A 117 10.18 -14.05 -0.25
CA THR A 117 9.45 -12.92 -0.82
C THR A 117 9.80 -11.64 -0.09
N SER A 118 9.80 -11.64 1.25
CA SER A 118 10.19 -10.46 2.02
C SER A 118 11.65 -10.09 1.80
N ALA A 119 12.57 -11.06 1.85
CA ALA A 119 14.00 -10.82 1.61
C ALA A 119 14.26 -10.27 0.20
N LYS A 120 13.54 -10.78 -0.81
CA LYS A 120 13.62 -10.27 -2.18
C LYS A 120 13.14 -8.82 -2.27
N PHE A 121 11.99 -8.51 -1.69
CA PHE A 121 11.43 -7.16 -1.69
C PHE A 121 12.36 -6.16 -0.99
N LEU A 122 12.80 -6.48 0.23
CA LEU A 122 13.71 -5.64 1.02
C LEU A 122 15.00 -5.32 0.27
N LYS A 123 15.53 -6.28 -0.50
CA LYS A 123 16.76 -6.09 -1.29
C LYS A 123 16.56 -5.30 -2.58
N GLN A 124 15.37 -5.35 -3.17
CA GLN A 124 15.16 -4.92 -4.56
C GLN A 124 14.20 -3.73 -4.72
N CYS A 125 13.42 -3.37 -3.71
CA CYS A 125 12.42 -2.30 -3.80
C CYS A 125 13.01 -0.96 -4.29
N GLY A 126 14.17 -0.57 -3.75
CA GLY A 126 14.91 0.62 -4.20
C GLY A 126 14.46 1.94 -3.56
N SER A 127 13.66 1.87 -2.51
CA SER A 127 13.16 3.03 -1.75
C SER A 127 14.07 3.36 -0.57
N SER A 128 14.00 4.61 -0.08
CA SER A 128 14.82 5.10 1.04
C SER A 128 14.56 4.31 2.33
N CYS A 129 13.28 3.99 2.58
CA CYS A 129 12.86 3.09 3.65
C CYS A 129 12.10 1.91 3.05
N VAL A 130 12.46 0.68 3.44
CA VAL A 130 11.74 -0.53 3.05
C VAL A 130 11.43 -1.35 4.30
N PHE A 131 10.15 -1.66 4.51
CA PHE A 131 9.70 -2.39 5.70
C PHE A 131 9.04 -3.72 5.36
N HIS A 132 9.10 -4.66 6.31
CA HIS A 132 8.40 -5.95 6.26
C HIS A 132 7.49 -6.08 7.48
N ASN A 133 6.19 -6.31 7.24
CA ASN A 133 5.16 -6.47 8.28
C ASN A 133 5.15 -5.32 9.31
N CYS A 134 5.40 -4.10 8.85
CA CYS A 134 5.48 -2.90 9.68
C CYS A 134 4.92 -1.71 8.92
N SER A 135 4.20 -0.82 9.62
CA SER A 135 3.56 0.35 9.01
C SER A 135 4.56 1.30 8.36
N SER A 136 4.15 1.94 7.25
CA SER A 136 4.97 2.96 6.59
C SER A 136 5.24 4.15 7.50
N ARG A 137 4.40 4.40 8.51
CA ARG A 137 4.59 5.49 9.48
C ARG A 137 5.87 5.39 10.28
N PHE A 138 6.49 4.21 10.36
CA PHE A 138 7.78 4.06 11.02
C PHE A 138 8.93 4.77 10.30
N SER A 139 8.76 5.27 9.06
CA SER A 139 9.77 6.12 8.39
C SER A 139 9.82 7.56 8.90
N HIS A 140 9.78 7.74 10.22
CA HIS A 140 9.97 9.03 10.88
C HIS A 140 11.31 8.99 11.64
N GLY A 141 12.13 10.05 11.56
CA GLY A 141 13.45 10.10 12.23
C GLY A 141 13.41 9.77 13.73
N TYR A 142 12.30 10.10 14.38
CA TYR A 142 12.01 9.73 15.77
C TYR A 142 11.94 8.20 15.99
N CYS A 143 11.27 7.48 15.09
CA CYS A 143 11.11 6.02 15.15
C CYS A 143 12.39 5.26 14.78
N PHE A 144 13.30 5.87 14.00
CA PHE A 144 14.63 5.33 13.74
C PHE A 144 15.62 5.54 14.90
N GLY A 145 15.20 6.18 16.00
CA GLY A 145 16.07 6.51 17.12
C GLY A 145 17.07 7.64 16.81
N LEU A 146 16.83 8.42 15.74
CA LEU A 146 17.70 9.53 15.32
C LEU A 146 17.34 10.86 16.00
N GLY A 147 16.31 10.89 16.85
CA GLY A 147 15.83 12.11 17.51
C GLY A 147 14.89 12.94 16.61
N ALA A 148 14.80 14.25 16.87
CA ALA A 148 13.98 15.17 16.08
C ALA A 148 14.72 15.57 14.80
N GLU A 149 14.18 15.23 13.64
CA GLU A 149 14.61 15.83 12.38
C GLU A 149 13.82 17.13 12.17
N GLY A 150 14.53 18.25 12.17
CA GLY A 150 14.01 19.49 11.61
C GLY A 150 13.78 19.28 10.12
N GLY A 151 12.58 19.59 9.65
CA GLY A 151 12.17 19.46 8.26
C GLY A 151 12.86 20.42 7.29
#